data_AF-A0A943NH48-F1
#
_entry.id   AF-A0A943NH48-F1
#
_cell.length_a   1.000
_cell.length_b   1.000
_cell.length_c   1.000
_cell.angle_alpha   90.00
_cell.angle_beta   90.00
_cell.angle_gamma   90.00
#
_symmetry.space_group_name_H-M   'P 1'
#
loop_
_entity.id
_entity.type
_entity.pdbx_description
1 polymer ?
#
loop_
_entity_poly.entity_id
_entity_poly.type
_entity_poly.pdbx_seq_one_letter_code
_entity_poly.pdbx_strand_id
1 'polypeptide(L)' 'MEDYIIEHTPDYNNPVLTVEDLVVKFNLRGQVLTAVRGISLELYKGESLAIVGESGSGKSVFTKTFMGLLDNN' A
#
# COMPACT_ATOMS: atom_id res chain seq x y z
N MET A 1 -33.36 18.29 12.80
CA MET A 1 -32.65 17.47 11.79
C MET A 1 -31.19 17.72 12.06
N GLU A 2 -30.64 16.96 13.00
CA GLU A 2 -29.21 17.01 13.33
C GLU A 2 -28.57 15.90 12.50
N ASP A 3 -27.69 16.28 11.58
CA ASP A 3 -26.86 15.34 10.85
C ASP A 3 -25.96 14.66 11.88
N TYR A 4 -26.22 13.38 12.15
CA TYR A 4 -25.40 12.56 13.02
C TYR A 4 -24.04 12.38 12.32
N ILE A 5 -23.05 13.20 12.69
CA ILE A 5 -21.67 12.96 12.28
C ILE A 5 -21.25 11.68 13.02
N ILE A 6 -21.27 10.55 12.31
CA ILE A 6 -20.65 9.33 12.80
C ILE A 6 -19.14 9.62 12.82
N GLU A 7 -18.57 9.85 14.00
CA GLU A 7 -17.11 9.81 14.16
C GLU A 7 -16.65 8.38 13.87
N HIS A 8 -16.27 8.13 12.62
CA HIS A 8 -15.66 6.87 12.21
C HIS A 8 -14.20 6.89 12.69
N THR A 9 -13.99 6.53 13.95
CA THR A 9 -12.64 6.30 14.49
C THR A 9 -12.13 4.94 14.02
N PRO A 10 -10.88 4.84 13.53
CA PRO A 10 -10.29 3.55 13.19
C PRO A 10 -10.17 2.65 14.42
N ASP A 11 -10.38 1.34 14.22
CA ASP A 11 -10.11 0.33 15.24
C ASP A 11 -8.64 -0.09 15.19
N TYR A 12 -7.80 0.58 15.98
CA TYR A 12 -6.36 0.33 16.07
C TYR A 12 -5.97 -1.02 16.72
N ASN A 13 -6.94 -1.86 17.11
CA ASN A 13 -6.68 -3.24 17.54
C ASN A 13 -6.94 -4.25 16.41
N ASN A 14 -7.37 -3.78 15.24
CA ASN A 14 -7.80 -4.61 14.13
C ASN A 14 -7.07 -4.23 12.83
N PRO A 15 -5.79 -4.64 12.69
CA PRO A 15 -5.06 -4.45 11.44
C PRO A 15 -5.69 -5.29 10.33
N VAL A 16 -6.05 -4.65 9.22
CA VAL A 16 -6.60 -5.29 8.02
C VAL A 16 -5.53 -5.53 6.95
N LEU A 17 -4.39 -4.84 7.04
CA LEU A 17 -3.20 -5.10 6.23
C LEU A 17 -1.96 -4.83 7.09
N THR A 18 -1.04 -5.78 7.12
CA THR A 18 0.30 -5.60 7.69
C THR A 18 1.32 -5.89 6.61
N VAL A 19 2.27 -4.97 6.46
CA VAL A 19 3.36 -5.04 5.48
C VAL A 19 4.66 -4.88 6.25
N GLU A 20 5.58 -5.80 6.05
CA GLU A 20 6.90 -5.76 6.67
C GLU A 20 7.97 -5.88 5.60
N ASP A 21 8.88 -4.89 5.55
CA ASP A 21 10.05 -4.83 4.67
C ASP A 21 9.77 -5.20 3.21
N LEU A 22 8.66 -4.69 2.65
CA LEU A 22 8.28 -5.02 1.28
C LEU A 22 9.30 -4.48 0.29
N VAL A 23 9.89 -5.39 -0.48
CA VAL A 23 10.77 -5.09 -1.61
C VAL A 23 10.17 -5.68 -2.88
N VAL A 24 9.93 -4.83 -3.88
CA VAL A 24 9.44 -5.26 -5.20
C VAL A 24 10.49 -4.97 -6.25
N LYS A 25 10.90 -6.01 -6.98
CA LYS A 25 11.90 -5.96 -8.04
C LYS A 25 11.32 -6.48 -9.34
N PHE A 26 11.69 -5.83 -10.44
CA PHE A 26 11.37 -6.23 -11.80
C PHE A 26 12.64 -6.53 -12.58
N ASN A 27 12.61 -7.59 -13.38
CA ASN A 27 13.65 -7.88 -14.36
C ASN A 27 13.31 -7.21 -15.70
N LEU A 28 14.10 -6.20 -16.08
CA LEU A 28 13.91 -5.42 -17.29
C LEU A 28 15.12 -5.61 -18.21
N ARG A 29 14.99 -6.46 -19.23
CA ARG A 29 16.03 -6.68 -20.26
C ARG A 29 17.42 -6.95 -19.67
N GLY A 30 17.48 -7.81 -18.65
CA GLY A 30 18.72 -8.19 -17.96
C GLY A 30 19.18 -7.22 -16.88
N GLN A 31 18.44 -6.13 -16.62
CA GLN A 31 18.69 -5.23 -15.48
C GLN A 31 17.62 -5.43 -14.40
N VAL A 32 18.01 -5.26 -13.14
CA VAL A 32 17.08 -5.35 -12.00
C VAL A 32 16.67 -3.94 -11.58
N LEU A 33 15.39 -3.61 -11.73
CA LEU A 33 14.80 -2.39 -11.18
C LEU A 33 14.16 -2.69 -9.83
N THR A 34 14.59 -2.00 -8.77
CA THR A 34 13.90 -2.06 -7.47
C THR A 34 12.88 -0.93 -7.40
N ALA A 35 11.60 -1.26 -7.55
CA ALA A 35 10.49 -0.32 -7.62
C ALA A 35 9.91 0.04 -6.23
N VAL A 36 10.00 -0.87 -5.27
CA VAL A 36 9.62 -0.64 -3.86
C VAL A 36 10.78 -1.10 -2.98
N ARG A 37 11.16 -0.30 -1.98
CA ARG A 37 12.39 -0.46 -1.18
C ARG A 37 12.08 -0.48 0.31
N GLY A 38 11.78 -1.65 0.85
CA GLY A 38 11.65 -1.88 2.29
C GLY A 38 10.54 -1.07 2.93
N ILE A 39 9.32 -1.14 2.38
CA ILE A 39 8.17 -0.48 2.99
C ILE A 39 7.58 -1.38 4.08
N SER A 40 7.42 -0.82 5.28
CA SER A 40 6.64 -1.41 6.36
C SER A 40 5.49 -0.49 6.75
N LEU A 41 4.28 -1.02 6.83
CA LEU A 41 3.11 -0.28 7.31
C LEU A 41 2.02 -1.22 7.82
N GLU A 42 1.13 -0.68 8.63
CA GLU A 42 -0.13 -1.31 9.01
C GLU A 42 -1.28 -0.41 8.59
N LEU A 43 -2.38 -1.02 8.14
CA LEU A 43 -3.64 -0.35 7.86
C LEU A 43 -4.71 -0.97 8.74
N TYR A 44 -5.46 -0.12 9.44
CA TYR A 44 -6.45 -0.56 10.42
C TYR A 44 -7.87 -0.48 9.88
N LYS A 45 -8.78 -1.25 10.48
CA LYS A 45 -10.19 -1.22 10.08
C LYS A 45 -10.79 0.18 10.26
N GLY A 46 -11.36 0.71 9.19
CA GLY A 46 -11.95 2.06 9.17
C GLY A 46 -10.96 3.18 8.82
N GLU A 47 -9.69 2.85 8.59
CA GLU A 47 -8.68 3.81 8.13
C GLU A 47 -8.68 3.95 6.61
N SER A 48 -8.33 5.15 6.13
CA SER A 48 -8.11 5.43 4.70
C SER A 48 -6.65 5.75 4.46
N LEU A 49 -5.98 4.95 3.62
CA LEU A 49 -4.58 5.18 3.23
C LEU A 49 -4.50 5.96 1.91
N ALA A 50 -3.89 7.13 1.95
CA ALA A 50 -3.53 7.89 0.76
C ALA A 50 -2.03 7.75 0.47
N ILE A 51 -1.68 7.34 -0.76
CA ILE A 51 -0.29 7.22 -1.20
C ILE A 51 -0.02 8.29 -2.24
N VAL A 52 0.88 9.22 -1.93
CA VAL A 52 1.21 10.39 -2.78
C VAL A 52 2.68 10.41 -3.16
N GLY A 53 3.01 11.09 -4.25
CA GLY A 53 4.38 11.21 -4.76
C GLY A 53 4.43 11.32 -6.29
N GLU A 54 5.60 11.68 -6.81
CA GLU A 54 5.85 11.88 -8.24
C GLU A 54 5.56 10.63 -9.09
N SER A 55 5.28 10.81 -10.39
CA SER A 55 5.24 9.71 -11.36
C SER A 55 6.49 8.81 -11.25
N GLY A 56 6.31 7.49 -11.30
CA GLY A 56 7.42 6.53 -11.21
C GLY A 56 7.91 6.20 -9.79
N SER A 57 7.40 6.84 -8.73
CA SER A 57 7.86 6.58 -7.35
C SER A 57 7.47 5.23 -6.74
N GLY A 58 6.78 4.35 -7.46
CA GLY A 58 6.39 3.02 -6.99
C GLY A 58 5.00 2.90 -6.37
N LYS A 59 4.20 3.97 -6.30
CA LYS A 59 2.83 3.96 -5.71
C LYS A 59 1.92 2.86 -6.28
N SER A 60 1.79 2.80 -7.61
CA SER A 60 0.95 1.81 -8.28
C SER A 60 1.52 0.39 -8.17
N VAL A 61 2.84 0.24 -8.03
CA VAL A 61 3.47 -1.06 -7.81
C VAL A 61 3.12 -1.55 -6.40
N PHE A 62 3.25 -0.67 -5.40
CA PHE A 62 2.86 -0.95 -4.03
C PHE A 62 1.39 -1.38 -3.95
N THR A 63 0.44 -0.60 -4.50
CA THR A 63 -0.99 -0.96 -4.43
C THR A 63 -1.32 -2.27 -5.15
N LYS A 64 -0.73 -2.50 -6.34
CA LYS A 64 -0.92 -3.76 -7.10
C LYS A 64 -0.39 -4.99 -6.35
N THR A 65 0.61 -4.83 -5.49
CA THR A 65 1.17 -5.94 -4.69
C THR A 65 0.09 -6.59 -3.83
N PHE A 66 -0.75 -5.78 -3.18
CA PHE A 66 -1.81 -6.28 -2.28
C PHE A 66 -3.05 -6.76 -3.01
N MET A 67 -3.26 -6.29 -4.25
CA MET A 67 -4.41 -6.68 -5.07
C MET A 67 -4.18 -7.98 -5.85
N GLY A 68 -2.99 -8.58 -5.77
CA GLY A 68 -2.61 -9.73 -6.59
C GLY A 68 -2.52 -9.40 -8.08
N LEU A 69 -2.22 -8.14 -8.42
CA LEU A 69 -2.21 -7.61 -9.79
C LEU A 69 -0.78 -7.33 -10.30
N LEU A 70 0.24 -7.89 -9.65
CA LEU A 70 1.60 -7.83 -10.17
C LEU A 70 1.78 -8.90 -11.25
N ASP A 71 2.40 -8.53 -12.36
CA ASP A 71 2.78 -9.47 -13.40
C ASP A 71 3.80 -10.49 -12.86
N ASN A 72 3.72 -11.71 -13.35
CA ASN A 72 4.73 -12.73 -13.06
C ASN A 72 6.06 -12.31 -13.72
N ASN A 73 7.11 -12.24 -12.89
CA ASN A 73 8.48 -11.92 -13.31
C ASN A 73 9.06 -12.97 -14.26
#